data_AF-A0A226DCG8-F1
#
_entry.id   AF-A0A226DCG8-F1
#
_cell.length_a   1.000
_cell.length_b   1.000
_cell.length_c   1.000
_cell.angle_alpha   90.00
_cell.angle_beta   90.00
_cell.angle_gamma   90.00
#
_symmetry.space_group_name_H-M   'P 1'
#
loop_
_entity.id
_entity.type
_entity.pdbx_description
1 polymer ?
#
loop_
_entity_poly.entity_id
_entity_poly.type
_entity_poly.pdbx_seq_one_letter_code
_entity_poly.pdbx_strand_id
1 'polypeptide(L)'
;MSLRLFAFVTILSVALGYVQEWTFYTEPNSGGNAFRFRTREPDLTQHQFFLRDVKSYCYQGYWSGFNDTNFVTTQTLVVISDSVVCINSTLPSSMSLKHLGPLETTTTSISIFNGTSHSDLGGIERTFTGLAANNFGFLPKYLVLTGGSSWTAFDGNDFSGNATCYSSSRWVDGIYPRTPIRSVVQGCAAKFDKGEI
;
A
#
# COMPACT_ATOMS: atom_id res chain seq x y z
N MET A 1 45.45 8.74 -10.82
CA MET A 1 44.78 9.21 -9.59
C MET A 1 43.29 9.55 -9.80
N SER A 2 42.83 9.67 -11.05
CA SER A 2 41.46 10.05 -11.44
C SER A 2 40.41 8.92 -11.32
N LEU A 3 40.83 7.65 -11.32
CA LEU A 3 39.94 6.48 -11.23
C LEU A 3 39.30 6.32 -9.83
N ARG A 4 39.96 6.82 -8.77
CA ARG A 4 39.45 6.77 -7.40
C ARG A 4 38.32 7.77 -7.14
N LEU A 5 38.27 8.86 -7.91
CA LEU A 5 37.20 9.85 -7.81
C LEU A 5 35.88 9.31 -8.40
N PHE A 6 35.96 8.56 -9.50
CA PHE A 6 34.77 7.94 -10.12
C PHE A 6 34.14 6.86 -9.25
N ALA A 7 34.94 6.08 -8.50
CA ALA A 7 34.43 5.09 -7.56
C ALA A 7 33.69 5.71 -6.37
N PHE A 8 33.99 6.95 -5.99
CA PHE A 8 33.30 7.66 -4.91
C PHE A 8 31.96 8.26 -5.37
N VAL A 9 31.86 8.69 -6.62
CA VAL A 9 30.62 9.27 -7.18
C VAL A 9 29.56 8.19 -7.46
N THR A 10 29.95 6.96 -7.78
CA THR A 10 29.00 5.84 -7.99
C THR A 10 28.44 5.25 -6.68
N ILE A 11 29.06 5.51 -5.53
CA ILE A 11 28.56 5.06 -4.21
C ILE A 11 27.46 6.01 -3.67
N LEU A 12 27.35 7.22 -4.21
CA LEU A 12 26.18 8.10 -4.03
C LEU A 12 25.06 7.72 -5.00
N SER A 13 24.77 6.41 -5.13
CA SER A 13 23.43 5.98 -5.47
C SER A 13 22.56 6.34 -4.27
N VAL A 14 22.05 7.57 -4.26
CA VAL A 14 20.96 7.96 -3.38
C VAL A 14 19.82 7.04 -3.75
N ALA A 15 19.67 5.94 -3.01
CA ALA A 15 18.46 5.16 -3.00
C ALA A 15 17.37 6.15 -2.56
N LEU A 16 16.64 6.69 -3.54
CA LEU A 16 15.44 7.47 -3.30
C LEU A 16 14.42 6.48 -2.73
N GLY A 17 14.50 6.27 -1.42
CA GLY A 17 13.54 5.48 -0.67
C GLY A 17 12.20 6.17 -0.74
N TYR A 18 11.19 5.44 -1.19
CA TYR A 18 9.81 5.88 -1.21
C TYR A 18 9.13 5.36 0.05
N VAL A 19 9.13 6.17 1.10
CA VAL A 19 8.54 5.83 2.39
C VAL A 19 7.12 6.38 2.48
N GLN A 20 6.13 5.53 2.70
CA GLN A 20 4.75 5.97 2.92
C GLN A 20 4.67 6.82 4.20
N GLU A 21 4.12 8.02 4.11
CA GLU A 21 3.91 8.88 5.28
C GLU A 21 2.69 9.77 5.10
N TRP A 22 2.10 10.13 6.23
CA TRP A 22 1.01 11.10 6.28
C TRP A 22 1.27 12.08 7.41
N THR A 23 1.44 13.36 7.07
CA THR A 23 1.60 14.45 8.04
C THR A 23 0.35 15.32 8.08
N PHE A 24 -0.16 15.57 9.27
CA PHE A 24 -1.30 16.44 9.55
C PHE A 24 -0.83 17.74 10.19
N TYR A 25 -1.47 18.85 9.85
CA TYR A 25 -1.07 20.20 10.25
C TYR A 25 -2.25 20.96 10.85
N THR A 26 -2.02 21.70 11.93
CA THR A 26 -3.06 22.49 12.62
C THR A 26 -3.40 23.81 11.94
N GLU A 27 -2.62 24.24 10.94
CA GLU A 27 -2.91 25.41 10.11
C GLU A 27 -2.98 25.06 8.62
N PRO A 28 -3.63 25.89 7.78
CA PRO A 28 -3.64 25.72 6.34
C PRO A 28 -2.23 25.80 5.73
N ASN A 29 -2.08 25.30 4.51
CA ASN A 29 -0.84 25.31 3.71
C ASN A 29 0.35 24.64 4.41
N SER A 30 0.09 23.54 5.12
CA SER A 30 1.11 22.77 5.82
C SER A 30 1.84 23.57 6.91
N GLY A 31 1.13 24.49 7.57
CA GLY A 31 1.65 25.34 8.65
C GLY A 31 1.28 24.85 10.06
N GLY A 32 1.83 25.51 11.08
CA GLY A 32 1.48 25.22 12.48
C GLY A 32 2.14 23.95 13.03
N ASN A 33 1.49 23.32 14.01
CA ASN A 33 1.98 22.08 14.61
C ASN A 33 1.73 20.92 13.64
N ALA A 34 2.68 19.99 13.59
CA ALA A 34 2.62 18.84 12.69
C ALA A 34 2.66 17.52 13.46
N PHE A 35 1.88 16.54 13.01
CA PHE A 35 1.93 15.16 13.49
C PHE A 35 2.03 14.21 12.30
N ARG A 36 3.03 13.32 12.31
CA ARG A 36 3.34 12.44 11.19
C ARG A 36 3.14 10.97 11.54
N PHE A 37 2.40 10.27 10.70
CA PHE A 37 2.26 8.82 10.73
C PHE A 37 3.15 8.16 9.67
N ARG A 38 3.86 7.13 10.10
CA ARG A 38 4.61 6.16 9.27
C ARG A 38 4.31 4.71 9.67
N THR A 39 3.43 4.55 10.63
CA THR A 39 3.02 3.29 11.23
C THR A 39 1.53 3.12 11.01
N ARG A 40 1.07 1.88 11.13
CA ARG A 40 -0.35 1.56 11.13
C ARG A 40 -0.86 1.80 12.54
N GLU A 41 -1.83 2.67 12.68
CA GLU A 41 -2.45 3.02 13.95
C GLU A 41 -3.81 2.34 14.07
N PRO A 42 -3.89 1.21 14.79
CA PRO A 42 -5.17 0.53 14.99
C PRO A 42 -6.12 1.33 15.88
N ASP A 43 -5.64 2.31 16.64
CA ASP A 43 -6.47 3.16 17.48
C ASP A 43 -5.89 4.59 17.54
N LEU A 44 -6.64 5.55 17.02
CA LEU A 44 -6.28 6.97 17.02
C LEU A 44 -6.77 7.73 18.24
N THR A 45 -7.37 7.07 19.25
CA THR A 45 -7.95 7.73 20.44
C THR A 45 -6.96 8.69 21.11
N GLN A 46 -5.69 8.28 21.25
CA GLN A 46 -4.66 9.12 21.85
C GLN A 46 -4.28 10.33 21.00
N HIS A 47 -4.58 10.32 19.70
CA HIS A 47 -4.27 11.41 18.76
C HIS A 47 -5.46 12.34 18.49
N GLN A 48 -6.68 11.99 18.96
CA GLN A 48 -7.89 12.75 18.66
C GLN A 48 -7.81 14.22 19.06
N PHE A 49 -7.10 14.54 20.16
CA PHE A 49 -6.91 15.93 20.58
C PHE A 49 -6.22 16.77 19.50
N PHE A 50 -5.21 16.21 18.83
CA PHE A 50 -4.49 16.86 17.74
C PHE A 50 -5.30 16.82 16.45
N LEU A 51 -5.89 15.66 16.12
CA LEU A 51 -6.61 15.44 14.86
C LEU A 51 -7.83 16.34 14.69
N ARG A 52 -8.49 16.73 15.79
CA ARG A 52 -9.62 17.68 15.77
C ARG A 52 -9.23 19.07 15.25
N ASP A 53 -7.99 19.47 15.46
CA ASP A 53 -7.51 20.82 15.12
C ASP A 53 -6.82 20.85 13.74
N VAL A 54 -6.86 19.75 12.97
CA VAL A 54 -6.23 19.63 11.66
C VAL A 54 -6.96 20.45 10.60
N LYS A 55 -6.20 21.28 9.88
CA LYS A 55 -6.70 22.16 8.80
C LYS A 55 -6.03 21.92 7.44
N SER A 56 -4.88 21.24 7.43
CA SER A 56 -4.26 20.76 6.20
C SER A 56 -3.45 19.49 6.45
N TYR A 57 -3.16 18.75 5.38
CA TYR A 57 -2.38 17.54 5.47
C TYR A 57 -1.58 17.27 4.20
N CYS A 58 -0.44 16.60 4.35
CA CYS A 58 0.36 16.08 3.25
C CYS A 58 0.50 14.56 3.37
N TYR A 59 0.32 13.84 2.28
CA TYR A 59 0.52 12.39 2.24
C TYR A 59 1.34 11.97 1.04
N GLN A 60 2.01 10.83 1.18
CA GLN A 60 2.61 10.06 0.10
C GLN A 60 2.44 8.56 0.40
N GLY A 61 2.28 7.75 -0.64
CA GLY A 61 1.91 6.35 -0.55
C GLY A 61 0.40 6.12 -0.61
N TYR A 62 -0.02 4.92 -0.21
CA TYR A 62 -1.39 4.45 -0.24
C TYR A 62 -1.92 4.25 1.19
N TRP A 63 -2.78 5.16 1.62
CA TRP A 63 -3.32 5.18 2.98
C TRP A 63 -4.84 5.02 2.98
N SER A 64 -5.33 4.40 4.05
CA SER A 64 -6.75 4.24 4.31
C SER A 64 -7.08 4.47 5.79
N GLY A 65 -8.16 5.23 6.03
CA GLY A 65 -8.73 5.46 7.34
C GLY A 65 -10.06 4.74 7.50
N PHE A 66 -10.41 4.41 8.74
CA PHE A 66 -11.62 3.67 9.09
C PHE A 66 -12.33 4.32 10.27
N ASN A 67 -13.66 4.17 10.32
CA ASN A 67 -14.49 4.81 11.34
C ASN A 67 -14.30 4.19 12.74
N ASP A 68 -13.86 2.93 12.83
CA ASP A 68 -13.56 2.26 14.09
C ASP A 68 -12.08 1.87 14.19
N THR A 69 -11.72 1.37 15.37
CA THR A 69 -10.40 0.79 15.64
C THR A 69 -10.15 -0.48 14.81
N ASN A 70 -8.89 -0.89 14.70
CA ASN A 70 -8.45 -2.15 14.09
C ASN A 70 -8.81 -2.36 12.61
N PHE A 71 -9.14 -1.30 11.87
CA PHE A 71 -9.36 -1.35 10.41
C PHE A 71 -10.54 -2.26 9.98
N VAL A 72 -11.58 -2.41 10.81
CA VAL A 72 -12.64 -3.42 10.59
C VAL A 72 -13.95 -2.89 9.98
N THR A 73 -14.22 -1.58 10.05
CA THR A 73 -15.52 -1.03 9.63
C THR A 73 -15.45 -0.19 8.36
N THR A 74 -16.37 0.76 8.20
CA THR A 74 -16.50 1.61 7.05
C THR A 74 -15.23 2.43 6.86
N GLN A 75 -14.71 2.37 5.65
CA GLN A 75 -13.60 3.20 5.22
C GLN A 75 -14.07 4.65 5.13
N THR A 76 -13.36 5.54 5.82
CA THR A 76 -13.68 6.98 5.89
C THR A 76 -12.92 7.78 4.85
N LEU A 77 -11.75 7.28 4.45
CA LEU A 77 -10.92 7.88 3.43
C LEU A 77 -10.03 6.83 2.75
N VAL A 78 -9.61 7.20 1.54
CA VAL A 78 -8.60 6.50 0.75
C VAL A 78 -7.81 7.55 0.01
N VAL A 79 -6.48 7.53 0.16
CA VAL A 79 -5.60 8.41 -0.60
C VAL A 79 -4.44 7.59 -1.14
N ILE A 80 -4.10 7.83 -2.40
CA ILE A 80 -2.98 7.18 -3.08
C ILE A 80 -2.23 8.23 -3.87
N SER A 81 -0.91 8.25 -3.73
CA SER A 81 -0.04 9.11 -4.52
C SER A 81 1.34 8.50 -4.58
N ASP A 82 2.04 8.71 -5.71
CA ASP A 82 3.46 8.39 -5.93
C ASP A 82 4.37 9.61 -5.63
N SER A 83 3.83 10.70 -5.10
CA SER A 83 4.56 11.88 -4.65
C SER A 83 3.89 12.52 -3.44
N VAL A 84 4.56 13.48 -2.79
CA VAL A 84 3.92 14.26 -1.72
C VAL A 84 2.80 15.12 -2.32
N VAL A 85 1.59 14.96 -1.79
CA VAL A 85 0.42 15.78 -2.10
C VAL A 85 -0.04 16.46 -0.84
N CYS A 86 -0.17 17.79 -0.86
CA CYS A 86 -0.66 18.59 0.26
C CYS A 86 -2.02 19.20 -0.06
N ILE A 87 -2.96 19.11 0.89
CA ILE A 87 -4.35 19.53 0.73
C ILE A 87 -4.77 20.36 1.93
N ASN A 88 -5.43 21.49 1.68
CA ASN A 88 -6.12 22.29 2.70
C ASN A 88 -7.51 21.71 2.93
N SER A 89 -7.60 20.72 3.81
CA SER A 89 -8.85 20.13 4.23
C SER A 89 -8.75 19.65 5.67
N THR A 90 -9.91 19.58 6.31
CA THR A 90 -10.08 18.86 7.57
C THR A 90 -10.14 17.35 7.28
N LEU A 91 -9.90 16.54 8.31
CA LEU A 91 -10.00 15.09 8.21
C LEU A 91 -11.43 14.61 8.50
N PRO A 92 -11.93 13.60 7.77
CA PRO A 92 -13.12 12.90 8.21
C PRO A 92 -12.82 12.18 9.54
N SER A 93 -13.81 12.12 10.41
CA SER A 93 -13.72 11.39 11.69
C SER A 93 -13.28 9.95 11.43
N SER A 94 -12.07 9.60 11.86
CA SER A 94 -11.46 8.29 11.68
C SER A 94 -10.84 7.84 13.00
N MET A 95 -11.00 6.56 13.31
CA MET A 95 -10.51 5.94 14.56
C MET A 95 -9.35 4.98 14.34
N SER A 96 -9.06 4.60 13.10
CA SER A 96 -7.82 3.91 12.75
C SER A 96 -7.31 4.34 11.37
N LEU A 97 -6.00 4.23 11.16
CA LEU A 97 -5.31 4.67 9.96
C LEU A 97 -4.18 3.69 9.62
N LYS A 98 -4.09 3.24 8.37
CA LYS A 98 -2.97 2.40 7.91
C LYS A 98 -2.50 2.78 6.52
N HIS A 99 -1.20 2.65 6.29
CA HIS A 99 -0.66 2.50 4.95
C HIS A 99 -0.86 1.06 4.48
N LEU A 100 -1.04 0.87 3.17
CA LEU A 100 -1.29 -0.42 2.56
C LEU A 100 0.01 -1.01 2.01
N GLY A 101 0.24 -2.30 2.25
CA GLY A 101 1.50 -2.95 1.91
C GLY A 101 2.70 -2.46 2.74
N PRO A 102 3.93 -2.71 2.26
CA PRO A 102 5.16 -2.33 2.95
C PRO A 102 5.30 -0.81 3.12
N LEU A 103 5.90 -0.37 4.23
CA LEU A 103 6.18 1.04 4.47
C LEU A 103 7.10 1.65 3.37
N GLU A 104 8.06 0.89 2.88
CA GLU A 104 8.94 1.27 1.77
C GLU A 104 8.36 0.71 0.47
N THR A 105 7.73 1.56 -0.36
CA THR A 105 7.01 1.08 -1.55
C THR A 105 7.94 0.70 -2.69
N THR A 106 9.23 1.03 -2.64
CA THR A 106 10.20 0.46 -3.59
C THR A 106 10.38 -1.04 -3.38
N THR A 107 9.98 -1.56 -2.23
CA THR A 107 9.94 -3.01 -1.97
C THR A 107 8.91 -3.64 -2.88
N THR A 108 9.35 -4.51 -3.79
CA THR A 108 8.44 -5.35 -4.56
C THR A 108 7.61 -6.23 -3.63
N SER A 109 6.29 -6.08 -3.68
CA SER A 109 5.39 -6.91 -2.89
C SER A 109 4.02 -7.03 -3.55
N ILE A 110 3.28 -8.05 -3.10
CA ILE A 110 1.83 -8.12 -3.24
C ILE A 110 1.22 -8.25 -1.86
N SER A 111 0.28 -7.37 -1.54
CA SER A 111 -0.54 -7.45 -0.32
C SER A 111 -1.95 -7.84 -0.69
N ILE A 112 -2.49 -8.82 0.01
CA ILE A 112 -3.84 -9.35 -0.20
C ILE A 112 -4.72 -9.02 1.00
N PHE A 113 -5.96 -8.63 0.72
CA PHE A 113 -6.93 -8.25 1.74
C PHE A 113 -8.16 -9.15 1.63
N ASN A 114 -8.61 -9.73 2.73
CA ASN A 114 -9.87 -10.49 2.74
C ASN A 114 -11.10 -9.56 2.67
N GLY A 115 -10.92 -8.29 3.02
CA GLY A 115 -11.97 -7.31 3.16
C GLY A 115 -12.96 -7.63 4.28
N THR A 116 -13.92 -6.74 4.45
CA THR A 116 -15.04 -6.87 5.39
C THR A 116 -16.36 -6.77 4.62
N SER A 117 -17.48 -6.65 5.33
CA SER A 117 -18.77 -6.31 4.72
C SER A 117 -18.84 -4.86 4.23
N HIS A 118 -17.92 -3.99 4.68
CA HIS A 118 -17.97 -2.54 4.46
C HIS A 118 -16.73 -1.96 3.79
N SER A 119 -15.65 -2.73 3.64
CA SER A 119 -14.42 -2.28 2.97
C SER A 119 -13.61 -3.44 2.42
N ASP A 120 -13.25 -3.40 1.14
CA ASP A 120 -12.37 -4.41 0.54
C ASP A 120 -10.91 -4.32 1.02
N LEU A 121 -10.54 -3.17 1.60
CA LEU A 121 -9.23 -2.88 2.19
C LEU A 121 -9.17 -3.14 3.71
N GLY A 122 -10.33 -3.41 4.32
CA GLY A 122 -10.43 -3.75 5.73
C GLY A 122 -10.02 -5.19 6.03
N GLY A 123 -10.06 -5.55 7.32
CA GLY A 123 -9.85 -6.93 7.77
C GLY A 123 -8.39 -7.38 7.75
N ILE A 124 -8.18 -8.66 7.44
CA ILE A 124 -6.86 -9.31 7.42
C ILE A 124 -6.13 -8.92 6.14
N GLU A 125 -4.93 -8.36 6.34
CA GLU A 125 -3.95 -8.13 5.29
C GLU A 125 -2.81 -9.15 5.43
N ARG A 126 -2.36 -9.70 4.30
CA ARG A 126 -1.09 -10.44 4.22
C ARG A 126 -0.24 -9.85 3.13
N THR A 127 1.00 -9.50 3.46
CA THR A 127 1.97 -8.94 2.52
C THR A 127 3.04 -9.97 2.21
N PHE A 128 3.30 -10.19 0.93
CA PHE A 128 4.33 -11.10 0.44
C PHE A 128 5.38 -10.35 -0.34
N THR A 129 6.63 -10.48 0.08
CA THR A 129 7.82 -9.92 -0.58
C THR A 129 8.75 -10.99 -1.15
N GLY A 130 8.39 -12.28 -0.98
CA GLY A 130 9.12 -13.42 -1.55
C GLY A 130 8.72 -13.72 -2.99
N LEU A 131 9.39 -14.66 -3.63
CA LEU A 131 9.15 -15.02 -5.04
C LEU A 131 7.81 -15.71 -5.29
N ALA A 132 7.18 -16.29 -4.26
CA ALA A 132 5.89 -16.96 -4.36
C ALA A 132 5.23 -17.05 -2.98
N ALA A 133 3.90 -17.18 -2.97
CA ALA A 133 3.11 -17.44 -1.78
C ALA A 133 1.84 -18.21 -2.13
N ASN A 134 1.36 -19.05 -1.21
CA ASN A 134 0.17 -19.85 -1.42
C ASN A 134 -0.62 -20.08 -0.13
N ASN A 135 -1.73 -20.82 -0.23
CA ASN A 135 -2.55 -21.21 0.91
C ASN A 135 -2.95 -20.03 1.80
N PHE A 136 -3.49 -18.98 1.19
CA PHE A 136 -3.78 -17.73 1.89
C PHE A 136 -4.78 -17.85 3.04
N GLY A 137 -5.59 -18.91 3.07
CA GLY A 137 -6.62 -19.14 4.08
C GLY A 137 -7.90 -18.31 3.87
N PHE A 138 -7.92 -17.44 2.85
CA PHE A 138 -9.09 -16.68 2.40
C PHE A 138 -8.96 -16.35 0.91
N LEU A 139 -10.08 -15.96 0.29
CA LEU A 139 -10.08 -15.40 -1.06
C LEU A 139 -9.91 -13.87 -0.95
N PRO A 140 -8.86 -13.29 -1.56
CA PRO A 140 -8.67 -11.84 -1.54
C PRO A 140 -9.81 -11.11 -2.24
N LYS A 141 -10.28 -10.01 -1.65
CA LYS A 141 -11.18 -9.03 -2.28
C LYS A 141 -10.43 -7.86 -2.89
N TYR A 142 -9.22 -7.59 -2.41
CA TYR A 142 -8.37 -6.51 -2.90
C TYR A 142 -6.90 -6.90 -2.89
N LEU A 143 -6.15 -6.34 -3.81
CA LEU A 143 -4.71 -6.49 -3.94
C LEU A 143 -4.06 -5.11 -3.90
N VAL A 144 -2.90 -5.02 -3.27
CA VAL A 144 -2.00 -3.87 -3.40
C VAL A 144 -0.64 -4.35 -3.88
N LEU A 145 -0.21 -3.83 -5.02
CA LEU A 145 1.11 -4.12 -5.59
C LEU A 145 2.03 -2.95 -5.24
N THR A 146 3.25 -3.26 -4.80
CA THR A 146 4.29 -2.24 -4.58
C THR A 146 5.54 -2.56 -5.38
N GLY A 147 6.38 -1.55 -5.58
CA GLY A 147 7.71 -1.68 -6.18
C GLY A 147 7.69 -1.90 -7.69
N GLY A 148 6.69 -1.36 -8.39
CA GLY A 148 6.56 -1.53 -9.85
C GLY A 148 6.53 -3.00 -10.26
N SER A 149 5.79 -3.82 -9.48
CA SER A 149 5.89 -5.27 -9.56
C SER A 149 4.84 -5.92 -10.44
N SER A 150 5.12 -7.17 -10.79
CA SER A 150 4.19 -8.05 -11.49
C SER A 150 4.09 -9.38 -10.75
N TRP A 151 2.92 -10.01 -10.83
CA TRP A 151 2.58 -11.24 -10.12
C TRP A 151 1.60 -12.05 -10.96
N THR A 152 1.88 -13.35 -11.11
CA THR A 152 0.94 -14.32 -11.67
C THR A 152 0.16 -14.95 -10.54
N ALA A 153 -1.16 -14.77 -10.53
CA ALA A 153 -2.09 -15.36 -9.60
C ALA A 153 -2.71 -16.64 -10.16
N PHE A 154 -2.99 -17.60 -9.28
CA PHE A 154 -3.64 -18.86 -9.61
C PHE A 154 -4.86 -19.09 -8.71
N ASP A 155 -5.89 -19.71 -9.24
CA ASP A 155 -7.09 -20.11 -8.49
C ASP A 155 -6.88 -21.40 -7.67
N GLY A 156 -5.82 -22.17 -7.95
CA GLY A 156 -5.33 -23.29 -7.14
C GLY A 156 -4.38 -22.88 -6.01
N ASN A 157 -4.32 -23.73 -4.97
CA ASN A 157 -3.44 -23.52 -3.80
C ASN A 157 -1.97 -23.89 -4.05
N ASP A 158 -1.65 -24.53 -5.17
CA ASP A 158 -0.35 -25.11 -5.49
C ASP A 158 0.18 -24.59 -6.82
N PHE A 159 -0.14 -23.34 -7.16
CA PHE A 159 0.23 -22.68 -8.42
C PHE A 159 -0.36 -23.40 -9.65
N SER A 160 -1.53 -24.00 -9.48
CA SER A 160 -2.27 -24.72 -10.51
C SER A 160 -3.58 -24.01 -10.88
N GLY A 161 -4.19 -24.44 -11.98
CA GLY A 161 -5.46 -23.90 -12.46
C GLY A 161 -5.30 -22.64 -13.31
N ASN A 162 -6.33 -21.80 -13.34
CA ASN A 162 -6.34 -20.61 -14.20
C ASN A 162 -5.38 -19.56 -13.67
N ALA A 163 -4.51 -19.08 -14.56
CA ALA A 163 -3.53 -18.05 -14.26
C ALA A 163 -4.05 -16.66 -14.67
N THR A 164 -3.76 -15.64 -13.87
CA THR A 164 -4.05 -14.24 -14.21
C THR A 164 -2.85 -13.37 -13.84
N CYS A 165 -2.34 -12.60 -14.79
CA CYS A 165 -1.27 -11.64 -14.53
C CYS A 165 -1.84 -10.35 -13.92
N TYR A 166 -1.20 -9.89 -12.85
CA TYR A 166 -1.41 -8.58 -12.24
C TYR A 166 -0.08 -7.83 -12.25
N SER A 167 -0.03 -6.65 -12.86
CA SER A 167 1.19 -5.85 -12.94
C SER A 167 0.89 -4.37 -12.82
N SER A 168 1.77 -3.62 -12.18
CA SER A 168 1.73 -2.16 -12.20
C SER A 168 3.13 -1.60 -12.37
N SER A 169 3.24 -0.49 -13.09
CA SER A 169 4.47 0.30 -13.18
C SER A 169 4.56 1.38 -12.10
N ARG A 170 3.49 1.58 -11.31
CA ARG A 170 3.46 2.53 -10.20
C ARG A 170 4.19 1.97 -8.98
N TRP A 171 4.65 2.86 -8.11
CA TRP A 171 5.31 2.45 -6.87
C TRP A 171 4.34 1.78 -5.91
N VAL A 172 3.08 2.20 -5.94
CA VAL A 172 1.97 1.53 -5.25
C VAL A 172 0.71 1.59 -6.11
N ASP A 173 0.00 0.48 -6.19
CA ASP A 173 -1.24 0.39 -6.97
C ASP A 173 -2.25 -0.56 -6.35
N GLY A 174 -3.53 -0.24 -6.49
CA GLY A 174 -4.64 -1.00 -5.94
C GLY A 174 -5.41 -1.73 -7.05
N ILE A 175 -5.64 -3.02 -6.87
CA ILE A 175 -6.26 -3.86 -7.91
C ILE A 175 -7.38 -4.71 -7.31
N TYR A 176 -8.53 -4.70 -7.98
CA TYR A 176 -9.61 -5.66 -7.73
C TYR A 176 -9.31 -6.97 -8.49
N PRO A 177 -9.19 -8.11 -7.78
CA PRO A 177 -8.96 -9.39 -8.42
C PRO A 177 -10.18 -9.76 -9.29
N ARG A 178 -9.93 -10.22 -10.52
CA ARG A 178 -10.97 -10.63 -11.47
C ARG A 178 -11.38 -12.10 -11.30
N THR A 179 -10.51 -12.87 -10.68
CA THR A 179 -10.60 -14.31 -10.49
C THR A 179 -10.27 -14.64 -9.03
N PRO A 180 -10.77 -15.76 -8.47
CA PRO A 180 -10.32 -16.23 -7.17
C PRO A 180 -8.80 -16.43 -7.15
N ILE A 181 -8.13 -15.91 -6.13
CA ILE A 181 -6.67 -16.03 -5.98
C ILE A 181 -6.38 -16.86 -4.74
N ARG A 182 -5.62 -17.93 -4.91
CA ARG A 182 -5.20 -18.84 -3.83
C ARG A 182 -3.69 -19.01 -3.72
N SER A 183 -2.98 -18.74 -4.80
CA SER A 183 -1.52 -18.68 -4.82
C SER A 183 -1.03 -17.66 -5.83
N VAL A 184 0.19 -17.16 -5.62
CA VAL A 184 0.84 -16.16 -6.47
C VAL A 184 2.31 -16.49 -6.64
N VAL A 185 2.85 -16.17 -7.82
CA VAL A 185 4.28 -16.21 -8.15
C VAL A 185 4.66 -14.83 -8.67
N GLN A 186 5.81 -14.32 -8.23
CA GLN A 186 6.32 -13.03 -8.70
C GLN A 186 6.71 -13.13 -10.17
N GLY A 187 6.36 -12.11 -10.93
CA GLY A 187 6.54 -12.01 -12.37
C GLY A 187 5.31 -12.45 -13.16
N CYS A 188 5.11 -11.82 -14.31
CA CYS A 188 4.23 -12.33 -15.35
C CYS A 188 5.08 -12.97 -16.45
N ALA A 189 5.10 -14.30 -16.51
CA ALA A 189 5.76 -15.00 -17.61
C ALA A 189 4.76 -15.22 -18.74
N ALA A 190 5.14 -14.88 -19.98
CA ALA A 190 4.36 -15.15 -21.20
C ALA A 190 4.01 -16.63 -21.41
N LYS A 191 4.63 -17.56 -20.65
CA LYS A 191 4.31 -18.99 -20.71
C LYS A 191 2.92 -19.35 -20.16
N PHE A 192 2.25 -18.43 -19.46
CA PHE A 192 0.90 -18.64 -18.92
C PHE A 192 -0.21 -18.00 -19.78
N ASP A 193 0.13 -17.31 -20.88
CA ASP A 193 -0.82 -16.84 -21.91
C ASP A 193 -1.30 -18.01 -22.80
N LYS A 194 -2.04 -18.95 -22.21
CA LYS A 194 -2.91 -19.85 -22.97
C LYS A 194 -4.34 -19.61 -22.55
N GLY A 195 -4.88 -18.48 -22.99
CA GLY A 195 -6.27 -18.10 -22.74
C GLY A 195 -6.60 -16.71 -23.25
N GLU A 196 -6.21 -16.38 -24.48
CA GLU A 196 -6.90 -15.32 -25.22
C GLU A 196 -8.35 -15.77 -25.46
N ILE A 197 -9.29 -14.91 -25.10
CA ILE A 197 -10.72 -14.99 -25.47
C ILE A 197 -10.84 -14.43 -26.89
#